data_AF-A0A5B7AY08-F1
#
_entry.id   AF-A0A5B7AY08-F1
#
_cell.length_a   1.000
_cell.length_b   1.000
_cell.length_c   1.000
_cell.angle_alpha   90.00
_cell.angle_beta   90.00
_cell.angle_gamma   90.00
#
_symmetry.space_group_name_H-M   'P 1'
#
loop_
_entity.id
_entity.type
_entity.pdbx_description
1 polymer ?
#
loop_
_entity_poly.entity_id
_entity_poly.type
_entity_poly.pdbx_seq_one_letter_code
_entity_poly.pdbx_strand_id
1 'polypeptide(L)'
;GMVGLSVGEKHFIQRGIAEDLRSDGRKRLTYRPIYVETGIIVQANGSARVKMGATDVIASVKAELGKPSPSQPDKGKVAIYIDCSPTAAPMFEGRGGEELSKELSAALQRCLLSGAGIDLSSLSIVEGKVCWGLYIDGLVVSSDGNLLDALGAAIKAALSNTGI
;
A
#
# COMPACT_ATOMS: atom_id res chain seq x y z
N GLY A 1 18.98 -10.12 17.08
CA GLY A 1 18.58 -11.31 16.31
C GLY A 1 17.09 -11.47 16.41
N MET A 2 16.40 -11.74 15.29
CA MET A 2 14.96 -12.01 15.32
C MET A 2 14.68 -13.21 16.24
N VAL A 3 13.91 -12.98 17.30
CA VAL A 3 13.46 -14.06 18.18
C VAL A 3 12.39 -14.82 17.42
N GLY A 4 12.71 -16.04 17.01
CA GLY A 4 11.75 -16.92 16.35
C GLY A 4 10.66 -17.39 17.31
N LEU A 5 9.51 -17.80 16.77
CA LEU A 5 8.44 -18.38 17.57
C LEU A 5 8.87 -19.69 18.23
N SER A 6 8.59 -19.82 19.52
CA SER A 6 8.73 -21.05 20.29
C SER A 6 7.80 -22.16 19.75
N VAL A 7 8.09 -23.41 20.12
CA VAL A 7 7.23 -24.55 19.74
C VAL A 7 5.82 -24.40 20.30
N GLY A 8 5.69 -23.88 21.53
CA GLY A 8 4.40 -23.61 22.16
C GLY A 8 3.56 -22.58 21.41
N GLU A 9 4.17 -21.46 20.99
CA GLU A 9 3.48 -20.42 20.20
C GLU A 9 3.02 -20.96 18.84
N LYS A 10 3.86 -21.76 18.17
CA LYS A 10 3.49 -22.40 16.90
C LYS A 10 2.28 -23.32 17.08
N HIS A 11 2.28 -24.17 18.10
CA HIS A 11 1.16 -25.06 18.40
C HIS A 11 -0.10 -24.29 18.80
N PHE A 12 0.03 -23.18 19.53
CA PHE A 12 -1.09 -22.32 19.88
C PHE A 12 -1.76 -21.72 18.63
N ILE A 13 -0.96 -21.17 17.72
CA ILE A 13 -1.46 -20.59 16.45
C ILE A 13 -2.13 -21.67 15.59
N GLN A 14 -1.48 -22.83 15.42
CA GLN A 14 -2.02 -23.91 14.60
C GLN A 14 -3.35 -24.46 15.13
N ARG A 15 -3.45 -24.67 16.45
CA ARG A 15 -4.71 -25.15 17.06
C ARG A 15 -5.81 -24.09 16.99
N GLY A 16 -5.49 -22.82 17.22
CA GLY A 16 -6.46 -21.73 17.04
C GLY A 16 -7.02 -21.69 15.62
N ILE A 17 -6.18 -21.86 14.60
CA ILE A 17 -6.64 -21.96 13.20
C ILE A 17 -7.59 -23.16 13.01
N ALA A 18 -7.31 -24.32 13.62
CA ALA A 18 -8.21 -25.48 13.52
C ALA A 18 -9.59 -25.22 14.15
N GLU A 19 -9.63 -24.44 15.23
CA GLU A 19 -10.84 -24.10 15.99
C GLU A 19 -11.55 -22.82 15.50
N ASP A 20 -11.11 -22.22 14.39
CA ASP A 20 -11.60 -20.93 13.87
C ASP A 20 -11.47 -19.76 14.87
N LEU A 21 -10.46 -19.81 15.74
CA LEU A 21 -10.21 -18.84 16.80
C LEU A 21 -8.80 -18.23 16.67
N ARG A 22 -8.72 -16.91 16.54
CA ARG A 22 -7.46 -16.17 16.53
C ARG A 22 -7.05 -15.75 17.94
N SER A 23 -5.77 -15.40 18.10
CA SER A 23 -5.19 -14.94 19.37
C SER A 23 -5.88 -13.73 20.00
N ASP A 24 -6.58 -12.93 19.20
CA ASP A 24 -7.33 -11.75 19.62
C ASP A 24 -8.86 -11.96 19.60
N GLY A 25 -9.32 -13.22 19.55
CA GLY A 25 -10.74 -13.59 19.61
C GLY A 25 -11.51 -13.44 18.28
N ARG A 26 -10.87 -12.99 17.20
CA ARG A 26 -11.48 -12.93 15.87
C ARG A 26 -11.60 -14.32 15.23
N LYS A 27 -12.55 -14.47 14.31
CA LYS A 27 -12.62 -15.62 13.38
C LYS A 27 -11.52 -15.53 12.32
N ARG A 28 -11.21 -16.64 11.64
CA ARG A 28 -10.12 -16.69 10.65
C ARG A 28 -10.23 -15.63 9.55
N LEU A 29 -11.43 -15.42 9.03
CA LEU A 29 -11.71 -14.53 7.89
C LEU A 29 -12.07 -13.09 8.30
N THR A 30 -12.02 -12.77 9.59
CA THR A 30 -12.40 -11.43 10.08
C THR A 30 -11.18 -10.51 10.14
N TYR A 31 -11.22 -9.40 9.41
CA TYR A 31 -10.19 -8.35 9.47
C TYR A 31 -10.10 -7.69 10.85
N ARG A 32 -8.97 -7.01 11.12
CA ARG A 32 -8.86 -6.08 12.25
C ARG A 32 -9.73 -4.85 11.96
N PRO A 33 -10.15 -4.08 12.98
CA PRO A 33 -10.80 -2.80 12.76
C PRO A 33 -10.00 -1.91 11.80
N ILE A 34 -10.68 -1.33 10.82
CA ILE A 34 -10.07 -0.51 9.76
C ILE A 34 -10.55 0.93 9.95
N TYR A 35 -9.61 1.87 10.05
CA TYR A 35 -9.87 3.30 10.06
C TYR A 35 -9.23 3.94 8.84
N VAL A 36 -9.97 4.81 8.16
CA VAL A 36 -9.51 5.51 6.95
C VAL A 36 -9.74 6.99 7.12
N GLU A 37 -8.71 7.78 6.85
CA GLU A 37 -8.76 9.24 6.86
C GLU A 37 -8.18 9.76 5.54
N THR A 38 -8.93 10.52 4.76
CA THR A 38 -8.50 11.06 3.46
C THR A 38 -8.13 12.54 3.57
N GLY A 39 -7.27 13.03 2.68
CA GLY A 39 -6.89 14.45 2.63
C GLY A 39 -5.95 14.89 3.76
N ILE A 40 -5.23 13.95 4.38
CA ILE A 40 -4.33 14.22 5.52
C ILE A 40 -3.07 15.04 5.14
N ILE A 41 -2.70 15.04 3.86
CA ILE A 41 -1.57 15.81 3.33
C ILE A 41 -2.13 16.85 2.36
N VAL A 42 -2.18 18.10 2.81
CA VAL A 42 -2.75 19.24 2.06
C VAL A 42 -1.98 19.54 0.77
N GLN A 43 -0.67 19.27 0.76
CA GLN A 43 0.20 19.57 -0.39
C GLN A 43 0.15 18.50 -1.49
N ALA A 44 -0.48 17.35 -1.23
CA ALA A 44 -0.61 16.27 -2.21
C ALA A 44 -1.92 16.40 -2.98
N ASN A 45 -1.96 15.96 -4.24
CA ASN A 45 -3.20 15.93 -5.02
C ASN A 45 -4.24 15.00 -4.39
N GLY A 46 -3.78 13.89 -3.81
CA GLY A 46 -4.58 12.97 -3.01
C GLY A 46 -3.77 12.39 -1.87
N SER A 47 -4.40 12.05 -0.76
CA SER A 47 -3.73 11.40 0.36
C SER A 47 -4.70 10.64 1.24
N ALA A 48 -4.21 9.62 1.93
CA ALA A 48 -4.96 8.90 2.94
C ALA A 48 -4.06 8.27 4.00
N ARG A 49 -4.57 8.14 5.21
CA ARG A 49 -4.01 7.31 6.28
C ARG A 49 -4.96 6.15 6.54
N VAL A 50 -4.41 4.95 6.64
CA VAL A 50 -5.19 3.75 6.98
C VAL A 50 -4.56 3.06 8.18
N LYS A 51 -5.40 2.74 9.16
CA LYS A 51 -5.02 1.92 10.30
C LYS A 51 -5.81 0.61 10.26
N MET A 52 -5.13 -0.52 10.26
CA MET A 52 -5.72 -1.87 10.32
C MET A 52 -5.24 -2.59 11.58
N GLY A 53 -5.91 -2.37 12.70
CA GLY A 53 -5.38 -2.69 14.02
C GLY A 53 -4.19 -1.80 14.36
N ALA A 54 -3.04 -2.40 14.70
CA ALA A 54 -1.81 -1.65 14.98
C ALA A 54 -0.97 -1.33 13.72
N THR A 55 -1.32 -1.89 12.56
CA THR A 55 -0.69 -1.51 11.28
C THR A 55 -1.17 -0.13 10.87
N ASP A 56 -0.26 0.81 10.64
CA ASP A 56 -0.54 2.20 10.31
C ASP A 56 0.28 2.60 9.08
N VAL A 57 -0.40 3.05 8.04
CA VAL A 57 0.21 3.41 6.77
C VAL A 57 -0.38 4.70 6.22
N ILE A 58 0.42 5.43 5.46
CA ILE A 58 0.03 6.65 4.76
C ILE A 58 0.28 6.44 3.28
N ALA A 59 -0.60 6.95 2.43
CA ALA A 59 -0.39 7.04 0.99
C ALA A 59 -0.60 8.49 0.52
N SER A 60 0.23 8.94 -0.41
CA SER A 60 0.06 10.20 -1.13
C SER A 60 0.12 9.98 -2.63
N VAL A 61 -0.63 10.80 -3.36
CA VAL A 61 -0.66 10.84 -4.81
C VAL A 61 -0.22 12.24 -5.24
N LYS A 62 0.80 12.28 -6.09
CA LYS A 62 1.22 13.48 -6.80
C LYS A 62 0.94 13.29 -8.29
N ALA A 63 0.33 14.28 -8.91
CA ALA A 63 -0.01 14.24 -10.32
C ALA A 63 0.77 15.30 -11.09
N GLU A 64 1.36 14.90 -12.21
CA GLU A 64 2.13 15.79 -13.09
C GLU A 64 1.76 15.56 -14.54
N LEU A 65 1.80 16.63 -15.35
CA LEU A 65 1.64 16.52 -16.79
C LEU A 65 2.95 16.07 -17.42
N GLY A 66 2.88 15.10 -18.34
CA GLY A 66 4.04 14.60 -19.05
C GLY A 66 3.69 14.12 -20.45
N LYS A 67 4.71 13.60 -21.15
CA LYS A 67 4.51 12.92 -22.43
C LYS A 67 4.24 11.43 -22.21
N PRO A 68 3.27 10.82 -22.91
CA PRO A 68 3.04 9.38 -22.84
C PRO A 68 4.24 8.60 -23.42
N SER A 69 4.28 7.29 -23.17
CA SER A 69 5.31 6.43 -23.75
C SER A 69 5.08 6.29 -25.26
N PRO A 70 6.12 6.25 -26.11
CA PRO A 70 5.95 5.95 -27.53
C PRO A 70 5.28 4.59 -27.79
N SER A 71 5.44 3.62 -26.88
CA SER A 71 4.82 2.30 -26.97
C SER A 71 3.34 2.28 -26.54
N GLN A 72 2.88 3.31 -25.83
CA GLN A 72 1.52 3.43 -25.28
C GLN A 72 1.10 4.91 -25.31
N PRO A 73 0.86 5.48 -26.51
CA PRO A 73 0.56 6.90 -26.70
C PRO A 73 -0.81 7.31 -26.13
N ASP A 74 -1.71 6.35 -25.93
CA ASP A 74 -3.08 6.48 -25.46
C ASP A 74 -3.22 6.32 -23.93
N LYS A 75 -2.11 6.22 -23.19
CA LYS A 75 -2.09 5.93 -21.76
C LYS A 75 -1.27 6.92 -20.96
N GLY A 76 -1.74 7.20 -19.75
CA GLY A 76 -0.95 7.87 -18.72
C GLY A 76 0.06 6.94 -18.04
N LYS A 77 0.75 7.48 -17.05
CA LYS A 77 1.79 6.78 -16.30
C LYS A 77 1.40 6.69 -14.84
N VAL A 78 1.75 5.56 -14.22
CA VAL A 78 1.62 5.37 -12.78
C VAL A 78 2.90 4.73 -12.27
N ALA A 79 3.45 5.27 -11.21
CA ALA A 79 4.56 4.69 -10.47
C ALA A 79 4.18 4.60 -9.00
N ILE A 80 4.48 3.46 -8.37
CA ILE A 80 4.19 3.23 -6.95
C ILE A 80 5.50 2.96 -6.22
N TYR A 81 5.75 3.72 -5.16
CA TYR A 81 6.91 3.55 -4.31
C TYR A 81 6.47 3.37 -2.86
N ILE A 82 6.97 2.33 -2.20
CA ILE A 82 6.69 2.05 -0.80
C ILE A 82 7.97 2.23 0.00
N ASP A 83 7.87 2.99 1.08
CA ASP A 83 8.92 3.16 2.08
C ASP A 83 8.50 2.54 3.41
N CYS A 84 9.40 1.72 3.97
CA CYS A 84 9.22 1.11 5.28
C CYS A 84 10.07 1.89 6.27
N SER A 85 9.44 2.80 7.03
CA SER A 85 10.17 3.63 7.99
C SER A 85 11.00 2.77 8.96
N PRO A 86 12.26 3.14 9.24
CA PRO A 86 13.06 2.50 10.30
C PRO A 86 12.38 2.53 11.67
N THR A 87 11.48 3.48 11.91
CA THR A 87 10.70 3.58 13.16
C THR A 87 9.46 2.69 13.20
N ALA A 88 9.06 2.09 12.07
CA ALA A 88 7.81 1.34 12.00
C ALA A 88 7.91 -0.07 12.59
N ALA A 89 9.10 -0.66 12.59
CA ALA A 89 9.42 -1.90 13.28
C ALA A 89 10.95 -2.04 13.45
N PRO A 90 11.44 -2.70 14.52
CA PRO A 90 12.88 -2.92 14.72
C PRO A 90 13.58 -3.62 13.56
N MET A 91 12.85 -4.47 12.82
CA MET A 91 13.36 -5.18 11.65
C MET A 91 13.65 -4.26 10.45
N PHE A 92 13.16 -3.02 10.46
CA PHE A 92 13.40 -2.03 9.40
C PHE A 92 14.59 -1.12 9.66
N GLU A 93 15.25 -1.22 10.82
CA GLU A 93 16.42 -0.41 11.14
C GLU A 93 17.53 -0.54 10.08
N GLY A 94 18.20 0.58 9.79
CA GLY A 94 19.22 0.65 8.75
C GLY A 94 18.63 0.40 7.36
N ARG A 95 18.97 -0.75 6.77
CA ARG A 95 18.48 -1.18 5.45
C ARG A 95 17.55 -2.40 5.53
N GLY A 96 17.08 -2.75 6.73
CA GLY A 96 16.28 -3.96 6.94
C GLY A 96 14.93 -3.97 6.20
N GLY A 97 14.37 -2.79 5.88
CA GLY A 97 13.11 -2.65 5.15
C GLY A 97 13.24 -2.62 3.62
N GLU A 98 14.43 -2.48 3.05
CA GLU A 98 14.59 -2.17 1.61
C GLU A 98 14.02 -3.26 0.69
N GLU A 99 14.25 -4.53 1.01
CA GLU A 99 13.77 -5.64 0.18
C GLU A 99 12.24 -5.73 0.24
N LEU A 100 11.67 -5.64 1.44
CA LEU A 100 10.22 -5.64 1.63
C LEU A 100 9.55 -4.46 0.93
N SER A 101 10.14 -3.26 1.01
CA SER A 101 9.67 -2.07 0.29
C SER A 101 9.61 -2.29 -1.22
N LYS A 102 10.66 -2.89 -1.81
CA LYS A 102 10.69 -3.21 -3.25
C LYS A 102 9.64 -4.25 -3.61
N GLU A 103 9.51 -5.31 -2.80
CA GLU A 103 8.50 -6.35 -3.00
C GLU A 103 7.07 -5.79 -2.94
N LEU A 104 6.77 -4.98 -1.93
CA LEU A 104 5.46 -4.32 -1.77
C LEU A 104 5.17 -3.37 -2.92
N SER A 105 6.14 -2.55 -3.34
CA SER A 105 6.01 -1.65 -4.49
C SER A 105 5.68 -2.42 -5.76
N ALA A 106 6.45 -3.48 -6.06
CA ALA A 106 6.22 -4.31 -7.24
C ALA A 106 4.88 -5.06 -7.19
N ALA A 107 4.49 -5.58 -6.01
CA ALA A 107 3.22 -6.26 -5.82
C ALA A 107 2.03 -5.31 -6.06
N LEU A 108 2.03 -4.13 -5.43
CA LEU A 108 0.96 -3.14 -5.58
C LEU A 108 0.88 -2.60 -7.00
N GLN A 109 2.03 -2.35 -7.64
CA GLN A 109 2.06 -1.92 -9.03
C GLN A 109 1.46 -2.97 -9.97
N ARG A 110 1.77 -4.26 -9.79
CA ARG A 110 1.12 -5.34 -10.56
C ARG A 110 -0.38 -5.42 -10.26
N CYS A 111 -0.78 -5.38 -9.00
CA CYS A 111 -2.19 -5.51 -8.61
C CYS A 111 -3.05 -4.37 -9.18
N LEU A 112 -2.59 -3.12 -9.08
CA LEU A 112 -3.38 -1.96 -9.47
C LEU A 112 -3.40 -1.73 -10.98
N LEU A 113 -2.31 -2.04 -11.68
CA LEU A 113 -2.23 -1.85 -13.14
C LEU A 113 -2.79 -3.02 -13.93
N SER A 114 -2.59 -4.26 -13.46
CA SER A 114 -3.14 -5.45 -14.14
C SER A 114 -4.57 -5.77 -13.71
N GLY A 115 -4.96 -5.39 -12.49
CA GLY A 115 -6.26 -5.71 -11.90
C GLY A 115 -7.36 -4.66 -12.14
N ALA A 116 -7.19 -3.76 -13.11
CA ALA A 116 -8.11 -2.65 -13.39
C ALA A 116 -8.34 -1.70 -12.20
N GLY A 117 -7.36 -1.58 -11.30
CA GLY A 117 -7.43 -0.67 -10.15
C GLY A 117 -7.36 0.81 -10.54
N ILE A 118 -6.64 1.09 -11.64
CA ILE A 118 -6.48 2.40 -12.28
C ILE A 118 -6.62 2.22 -13.79
N ASP A 119 -7.52 2.97 -14.42
CA ASP A 119 -7.60 3.05 -15.88
C ASP A 119 -6.52 4.00 -16.40
N LEU A 120 -5.53 3.47 -17.13
CA LEU A 120 -4.46 4.29 -17.68
C LEU A 120 -4.92 5.10 -18.88
N SER A 121 -5.96 4.67 -19.60
CA SER A 121 -6.46 5.38 -20.77
C SER A 121 -7.21 6.65 -20.35
N SER A 122 -7.86 6.65 -19.19
CA SER A 122 -8.48 7.86 -18.61
C SER A 122 -7.46 8.93 -18.19
N LEU A 123 -6.17 8.58 -18.13
CA LEU A 123 -5.09 9.52 -17.82
C LEU A 123 -4.48 10.15 -19.08
N SER A 124 -4.91 9.77 -20.28
CA SER A 124 -4.50 10.42 -21.53
C SER A 124 -5.32 11.70 -21.75
N ILE A 125 -4.66 12.81 -22.06
CA ILE A 125 -5.31 14.10 -22.32
C ILE A 125 -5.32 14.38 -23.82
N VAL A 126 -4.14 14.29 -24.44
CA VAL A 126 -3.97 14.38 -25.89
C VAL A 126 -3.05 13.24 -26.30
N GLU A 127 -3.63 12.27 -27.03
CA GLU A 127 -2.92 11.07 -27.47
C GLU A 127 -1.57 11.39 -28.11
N GLY A 128 -0.53 10.71 -27.65
CA GLY A 128 0.84 10.87 -28.12
C GLY A 128 1.52 12.20 -27.72
N LYS A 129 0.83 13.13 -27.07
CA LYS A 129 1.37 14.46 -26.73
C LYS A 129 1.40 14.72 -25.23
N VAL A 130 0.27 14.57 -24.53
CA VAL A 130 0.12 14.94 -23.12
C VAL A 130 -0.71 13.90 -22.39
N CYS A 131 -0.21 13.42 -21.25
CA CYS A 131 -0.91 12.54 -20.33
C CYS A 131 -0.60 12.93 -18.87
N TRP A 132 -1.45 12.48 -17.96
CA TRP A 132 -1.16 12.49 -16.54
C TRP A 132 -0.16 11.40 -16.15
N GLY A 133 0.80 11.76 -15.31
CA GLY A 133 1.66 10.86 -14.54
C GLY A 133 1.27 10.93 -13.07
N LEU A 134 0.84 9.80 -12.50
CA LEU A 134 0.55 9.66 -11.08
C LEU A 134 1.73 8.98 -10.37
N TYR A 135 2.31 9.68 -9.41
CA TYR A 135 3.34 9.15 -8.52
C TYR A 135 2.70 8.90 -7.17
N ILE A 136 2.70 7.64 -6.76
CA ILE A 136 2.03 7.18 -5.54
C ILE A 136 3.11 6.75 -4.57
N ASP A 137 3.22 7.47 -3.45
CA ASP A 137 4.15 7.15 -2.37
C ASP A 137 3.37 6.56 -1.20
N GLY A 138 3.78 5.39 -0.72
CA GLY A 138 3.27 4.76 0.48
C GLY A 138 4.32 4.75 1.57
N LEU A 139 3.95 5.12 2.79
CA LEU A 139 4.81 5.11 3.96
C LEU A 139 4.23 4.17 5.01
N VAL A 140 5.01 3.19 5.46
CA VAL A 140 4.69 2.37 6.62
C VAL A 140 5.12 3.11 7.88
N VAL A 141 4.16 3.50 8.71
CA VAL A 141 4.38 4.21 9.98
C VAL A 141 4.49 3.21 11.14
N SER A 142 3.74 2.12 11.10
CA SER A 142 3.84 1.02 12.05
C SER A 142 3.45 -0.31 11.39
N SER A 143 4.20 -1.37 11.66
CA SER A 143 3.97 -2.70 11.10
C SER A 143 3.54 -3.72 12.16
N ASP A 144 2.28 -4.13 12.10
CA ASP A 144 1.71 -5.28 12.83
C ASP A 144 1.19 -6.35 11.85
N GLY A 145 1.87 -6.48 10.71
CA GLY A 145 1.51 -7.40 9.63
C GLY A 145 0.37 -6.91 8.71
N ASN A 146 0.10 -7.69 7.67
CA ASN A 146 -0.87 -7.38 6.61
C ASN A 146 -0.65 -6.02 5.90
N LEU A 147 0.62 -5.65 5.68
CA LEU A 147 1.00 -4.37 5.05
C LEU A 147 0.44 -4.20 3.64
N LEU A 148 0.39 -5.28 2.84
CA LEU A 148 -0.07 -5.21 1.46
C LEU A 148 -1.51 -4.71 1.35
N ASP A 149 -2.42 -5.28 2.16
CA ASP A 149 -3.82 -4.86 2.20
C ASP A 149 -3.98 -3.44 2.74
N ALA A 150 -3.24 -3.10 3.80
CA ALA A 150 -3.27 -1.77 4.39
C ALA A 150 -2.83 -0.69 3.39
N LEU A 151 -1.71 -0.93 2.69
CA LEU A 151 -1.19 -0.04 1.66
C LEU A 151 -2.13 0.01 0.45
N GLY A 152 -2.67 -1.12 0.00
CA GLY A 152 -3.64 -1.15 -1.09
C GLY A 152 -4.89 -0.33 -0.78
N ALA A 153 -5.44 -0.46 0.43
CA ALA A 153 -6.56 0.35 0.89
C ALA A 153 -6.21 1.84 0.97
N ALA A 154 -5.03 2.18 1.51
CA ALA A 154 -4.56 3.57 1.60
C ALA A 154 -4.38 4.20 0.23
N ILE A 155 -3.74 3.51 -0.72
CA ILE A 155 -3.55 3.97 -2.09
C ILE A 155 -4.91 4.19 -2.76
N LYS A 156 -5.84 3.24 -2.63
CA LYS A 156 -7.18 3.39 -3.23
C LYS A 156 -7.95 4.56 -2.63
N ALA A 157 -7.89 4.75 -1.32
CA ALA A 157 -8.51 5.88 -0.64
C ALA A 157 -7.87 7.22 -1.08
N ALA A 158 -6.54 7.28 -1.17
CA ALA A 158 -5.82 8.46 -1.65
C ALA A 158 -6.18 8.80 -3.10
N LEU A 159 -6.27 7.80 -3.98
CA LEU A 159 -6.72 7.96 -5.37
C LEU A 159 -8.16 8.47 -5.45
N SER A 160 -9.07 7.98 -4.60
CA SER A 160 -10.46 8.44 -4.58
C SER A 160 -10.63 9.89 -4.14
N ASN A 161 -9.66 10.42 -3.40
CA ASN A 161 -9.59 11.82 -2.96
C ASN A 161 -8.59 12.63 -3.80
N THR A 162 -8.14 12.12 -4.94
CA THR A 162 -7.19 12.85 -5.78
C THR A 162 -7.92 13.92 -6.60
N GLY A 163 -7.56 15.18 -6.39
CA GLY A 163 -8.03 16.30 -7.20
C GLY A 163 -7.05 16.64 -8.32
N ILE A 164 -7.46 16.42 -9.57
CA ILE A 164 -6.78 16.85 -10.81
C ILE A 164 -7.77 17.18 -11.93
#